data_AF-A0A7X4JMB2-F1
#
_entry.id   AF-A0A7X4JMB2-F1
#
_cell.length_a   1.000
_cell.length_b   1.000
_cell.length_c   1.000
_cell.angle_alpha   90.00
_cell.angle_beta   90.00
_cell.angle_gamma   90.00
#
_symmetry.space_group_name_H-M   'P 1'
#
loop_
_entity.id
_entity.type
_entity.pdbx_description
1 polymer ?
#
loop_
_entity_poly.entity_id
_entity_poly.type
_entity_poly.pdbx_seq_one_letter_code
_entity_poly.pdbx_strand_id
1 'polypeptide(L)'
;MKNLKLTSLGQIPEADITFGDLTVFVGEQASGKSILLQLLKLILDAGAITHTLKKHGFDWQKKVDNFLFLYFGEGMQTIWNTDETKVSIDKVDFTPRKALSRRKTKENLFLIPAHRVVTLKDGWPRAFTDYATSDPYVVKAFSEELRLLLEKGLGSGKGPIFPQVGRMNKTLRDAIRESIFGDAEIRLDRSGLRKRIVLDVAGTQLPFMTWSTGQREFTPLLLGLYWLMPSG
;
A
#
# COMPACT_ATOMS: atom_id res chain seq x y z
N MET A 1 -17.53 -8.08 -6.14
CA MET A 1 -17.82 -6.69 -6.51
C MET A 1 -17.73 -6.59 -8.01
N LYS A 2 -18.83 -6.29 -8.70
CA LYS A 2 -18.86 -6.11 -10.16
C LYS A 2 -19.04 -4.63 -10.53
N ASN A 3 -19.86 -3.90 -9.78
CA ASN A 3 -20.18 -2.51 -10.03
C ASN A 3 -20.06 -1.66 -8.75
N LEU A 4 -19.54 -0.45 -8.91
CA LEU A 4 -19.49 0.59 -7.88
C LEU A 4 -20.08 1.87 -8.46
N LYS A 5 -21.10 2.43 -7.80
CA LYS A 5 -21.58 3.78 -8.07
C LYS A 5 -21.33 4.67 -6.88
N LEU A 6 -20.87 5.88 -7.12
CA LEU A 6 -20.67 6.87 -6.08
C LEU A 6 -20.97 8.29 -6.58
N THR A 7 -21.39 9.14 -5.65
CA THR A 7 -21.55 10.58 -5.86
C THR A 7 -20.92 11.34 -4.69
N SER A 8 -20.39 12.53 -4.97
CA SER A 8 -19.87 13.49 -3.98
C SER A 8 -18.82 12.89 -3.04
N LEU A 9 -17.79 12.23 -3.57
CA LEU A 9 -16.68 11.68 -2.78
C LEU A 9 -15.41 12.52 -3.00
N GLY A 10 -15.10 13.42 -2.07
CA GLY A 10 -14.01 14.39 -2.24
C GLY A 10 -14.16 15.15 -3.55
N GLN A 11 -13.13 15.11 -4.40
CA GLN A 11 -13.13 15.72 -5.73
C GLN A 11 -13.84 14.92 -6.83
N ILE A 12 -14.44 13.77 -6.52
CA ILE A 12 -15.17 12.95 -7.49
C ILE A 12 -16.67 13.29 -7.40
N PRO A 13 -17.24 14.02 -8.37
CA PRO A 13 -18.65 14.41 -8.33
C PRO A 13 -19.56 13.20 -8.52
N GLU A 14 -19.22 12.34 -9.48
CA GLU A 14 -19.96 11.12 -9.80
C GLU A 14 -19.00 10.10 -10.44
N ALA A 15 -19.21 8.82 -10.15
CA ALA A 15 -18.61 7.72 -10.91
C ALA A 15 -19.53 6.49 -10.91
N ASP A 16 -19.66 5.85 -12.07
CA ASP A 16 -20.28 4.55 -12.26
C ASP A 16 -19.27 3.62 -12.93
N ILE A 17 -18.74 2.66 -12.16
CA ILE A 17 -17.60 1.85 -12.54
C ILE A 17 -18.02 0.40 -12.60
N THR A 18 -17.80 -0.24 -13.74
CA THR A 18 -17.90 -1.69 -13.90
C THR A 18 -16.50 -2.27 -13.96
N PHE A 19 -16.17 -3.17 -13.03
CA PHE A 19 -14.85 -3.78 -12.93
C PHE A 19 -14.74 -4.99 -13.86
N GLY A 20 -13.65 -5.05 -14.61
CA GLY A 20 -13.17 -6.25 -15.30
C GLY A 20 -11.96 -6.86 -14.59
N ASP A 21 -11.36 -7.88 -15.20
CA ASP A 21 -10.17 -8.57 -14.65
C ASP A 21 -8.97 -7.63 -14.51
N LEU A 22 -8.83 -6.69 -15.45
CA LEU A 22 -7.89 -5.58 -15.37
C LEU A 22 -8.65 -4.27 -15.59
N THR A 23 -8.65 -3.41 -14.58
CA THR A 23 -9.26 -2.08 -14.65
C THR A 23 -8.17 -1.03 -14.44
N VAL A 24 -7.98 -0.15 -15.42
CA VAL A 24 -6.96 0.90 -15.38
C VAL A 24 -7.63 2.27 -15.21
N PHE A 25 -7.27 2.98 -14.16
CA PHE A 25 -7.75 4.34 -13.89
C PHE A 25 -6.73 5.37 -14.37
N VAL A 26 -7.08 6.13 -15.40
CA VAL A 26 -6.26 7.22 -15.95
C VAL A 26 -6.94 8.56 -15.67
N GLY A 27 -6.15 9.57 -15.32
CA GLY A 27 -6.65 10.92 -15.11
C GLY A 27 -5.55 11.82 -14.56
N GLU A 28 -5.83 13.12 -14.50
CA GLU A 28 -4.88 14.13 -14.04
C GLU A 28 -4.42 13.94 -12.60
N GLN A 29 -3.33 14.60 -12.22
CA GLN A 29 -2.90 14.62 -10.83
C GLN A 29 -4.03 15.17 -9.93
N ALA A 30 -4.15 14.61 -8.73
CA ALA A 30 -5.19 14.99 -7.77
C ALA A 30 -6.64 14.78 -8.24
N SER A 31 -6.90 13.99 -9.29
CA SER A 31 -8.26 13.71 -9.78
C SER A 31 -9.09 12.73 -8.90
N GLY A 32 -8.58 12.27 -7.76
CA GLY A 32 -9.31 11.39 -6.83
C GLY A 32 -9.05 9.89 -6.99
N LYS A 33 -8.21 9.47 -7.94
CA LYS A 33 -7.87 8.04 -8.15
C LYS A 33 -7.43 7.33 -6.86
N SER A 34 -6.52 7.92 -6.10
CA SER A 34 -6.03 7.34 -4.84
C SER A 34 -7.12 7.26 -3.77
N ILE A 35 -8.07 8.19 -3.76
CA ILE A 35 -9.20 8.19 -2.82
C ILE A 35 -10.18 7.08 -3.19
N LEU A 36 -10.48 6.93 -4.49
CA LEU A 36 -11.30 5.83 -5.00
C LEU A 36 -10.71 4.45 -4.62
N LEU A 37 -9.41 4.25 -4.83
CA LEU A 37 -8.75 2.99 -4.47
C LEU A 37 -8.74 2.75 -2.96
N GLN A 38 -8.59 3.80 -2.15
CA GLN A 38 -8.74 3.72 -0.70
C GLN A 38 -10.19 3.41 -0.29
N LEU A 39 -11.20 3.96 -0.96
CA LEU A 39 -12.59 3.60 -0.70
C LEU A 39 -12.84 2.12 -1.05
N LEU A 40 -12.34 1.64 -2.19
CA LEU A 40 -12.43 0.22 -2.56
C LEU A 40 -11.82 -0.69 -1.49
N LYS A 41 -10.64 -0.32 -0.98
CA LYS A 41 -9.99 -1.02 0.12
C LYS A 41 -10.86 -1.05 1.37
N LEU A 42 -11.47 0.07 1.74
CA LEU A 42 -12.37 0.13 2.89
C LEU A 42 -13.60 -0.74 2.69
N ILE A 43 -14.20 -0.67 1.50
CA ILE A 43 -15.39 -1.44 1.13
C ILE A 43 -15.11 -2.94 1.19
N LEU A 44 -13.95 -3.41 0.75
CA LEU A 44 -13.66 -4.85 0.72
C LEU A 44 -13.20 -5.37 2.09
N ASP A 45 -12.47 -4.57 2.85
CA ASP A 45 -11.68 -5.05 3.98
C ASP A 45 -11.96 -4.37 5.32
N ALA A 46 -13.06 -3.62 5.46
CA ALA A 46 -13.42 -2.91 6.70
C ALA A 46 -13.27 -3.74 7.99
N GLY A 47 -13.68 -5.02 7.96
CA GLY A 47 -13.54 -5.92 9.12
C GLY A 47 -12.08 -6.20 9.49
N ALA A 48 -11.21 -6.38 8.51
CA ALA A 48 -9.77 -6.55 8.71
C ALA A 48 -9.12 -5.23 9.16
N ILE A 49 -9.47 -4.11 8.52
CA ILE A 49 -8.96 -2.76 8.83
C ILE A 49 -9.25 -2.38 10.28
N THR A 50 -10.52 -2.51 10.70
CA THR A 50 -10.93 -2.18 12.08
C THR A 50 -10.24 -3.10 13.10
N HIS A 51 -10.04 -4.37 12.78
CA HIS A 51 -9.30 -5.28 13.65
C HIS A 51 -7.81 -4.91 13.77
N THR A 52 -7.15 -4.59 12.65
CA THR A 52 -5.75 -4.15 12.63
C THR A 52 -5.57 -2.87 13.44
N LEU A 53 -6.41 -1.86 13.25
CA LEU A 53 -6.39 -0.63 14.05
C LEU A 53 -6.49 -0.93 15.55
N LYS A 54 -7.46 -1.76 15.97
CA LYS A 54 -7.59 -2.15 17.39
C LYS A 54 -6.39 -2.93 17.91
N LYS A 55 -5.83 -3.85 17.11
CA LYS A 55 -4.63 -4.63 17.46
C LYS A 55 -3.44 -3.72 17.76
N HIS A 56 -3.32 -2.60 17.06
CA HIS A 56 -2.28 -1.60 17.28
C HIS A 56 -2.68 -0.49 18.26
N GLY A 57 -3.76 -0.67 19.02
CA GLY A 57 -4.15 0.22 20.12
C GLY A 57 -4.94 1.47 19.71
N PHE A 58 -5.39 1.56 18.46
CA PHE A 58 -6.21 2.68 18.02
C PHE A 58 -7.66 2.52 18.47
N ASP A 59 -8.24 3.57 19.03
CA ASP A 59 -9.65 3.68 19.37
C ASP A 59 -10.27 4.92 18.72
N TRP A 60 -11.35 4.72 17.98
CA TRP A 60 -12.13 5.78 17.35
C TRP A 60 -13.41 6.10 18.13
N GLN A 61 -13.58 5.54 19.34
CA GLN A 61 -14.70 5.81 20.26
C GLN A 61 -16.07 5.59 19.61
N LYS A 62 -16.16 4.64 18.67
CA LYS A 62 -17.36 4.37 17.85
C LYS A 62 -17.85 5.56 17.01
N LYS A 63 -17.05 6.63 16.87
CA LYS A 63 -17.35 7.79 16.02
C LYS A 63 -16.85 7.55 14.60
N VAL A 64 -17.69 7.84 13.61
CA VAL A 64 -17.37 7.65 12.19
C VAL A 64 -16.24 8.59 11.77
N ASP A 65 -16.31 9.87 12.15
CA ASP A 65 -15.30 10.86 11.74
C ASP A 65 -13.92 10.53 12.27
N ASN A 66 -13.83 10.05 13.51
CA ASN A 66 -12.56 9.58 14.09
C ASN A 66 -12.01 8.38 13.31
N PHE A 67 -12.88 7.45 12.89
CA PHE A 67 -12.45 6.33 12.06
C PHE A 67 -11.95 6.80 10.69
N LEU A 68 -12.66 7.74 10.05
CA LEU A 68 -12.27 8.31 8.76
C LEU A 68 -10.96 9.08 8.85
N PHE A 69 -10.73 9.81 9.94
CA PHE A 69 -9.44 10.45 10.24
C PHE A 69 -8.31 9.41 10.32
N LEU A 70 -8.50 8.32 11.06
CA LEU A 70 -7.49 7.25 11.15
C LEU A 70 -7.27 6.53 9.81
N TYR A 71 -8.30 6.45 8.98
CA TYR A 71 -8.27 5.70 7.72
C TYR A 71 -7.65 6.51 6.57
N PHE A 72 -8.21 7.68 6.27
CA PHE A 72 -7.78 8.54 5.18
C PHE A 72 -6.64 9.49 5.56
N GLY A 73 -6.40 9.67 6.86
CA GLY A 73 -5.42 10.60 7.39
C GLY A 73 -6.01 11.95 7.80
N GLU A 74 -5.17 12.76 8.44
CA GLU A 74 -5.53 14.09 8.93
C GLU A 74 -6.00 15.02 7.81
N GLY A 75 -7.09 15.73 8.08
CA GLY A 75 -7.72 16.66 7.13
C GLY A 75 -8.52 15.99 6.03
N MET A 76 -8.43 14.66 5.90
CA MET A 76 -9.06 13.89 4.81
C MET A 76 -10.36 13.20 5.24
N GLN A 77 -10.79 13.36 6.50
CA GLN A 77 -12.10 12.86 6.95
C GLN A 77 -13.28 13.50 6.20
N THR A 78 -13.09 14.72 5.68
CA THR A 78 -14.10 15.49 4.92
C THR A 78 -14.34 14.96 3.51
N ILE A 79 -13.52 14.02 3.03
CA ILE A 79 -13.75 13.31 1.76
C ILE A 79 -15.14 12.65 1.75
N TRP A 80 -15.57 12.16 2.91
CA TRP A 80 -16.90 11.61 3.09
C TRP A 80 -17.81 12.65 3.74
N ASN A 81 -18.71 13.23 2.96
CA ASN A 81 -19.80 14.04 3.47
C ASN A 81 -20.98 13.12 3.84
N THR A 82 -21.40 13.13 5.10
CA THR A 82 -22.47 12.24 5.59
C THR A 82 -23.81 12.46 4.89
N ASP A 83 -24.08 13.69 4.44
CA ASP A 83 -25.36 14.07 3.84
C ASP A 83 -25.35 13.97 2.31
N GLU A 84 -24.18 14.12 1.68
CA GLU A 84 -24.04 14.19 0.21
C GLU A 84 -23.42 12.93 -0.39
N THR A 85 -22.44 12.31 0.27
CA THR A 85 -21.71 11.17 -0.29
C THR A 85 -22.59 9.93 -0.29
N LYS A 86 -22.86 9.41 -1.49
CA LYS A 86 -23.61 8.17 -1.67
C LYS A 86 -22.72 7.16 -2.37
N VAL A 87 -22.71 5.92 -1.88
CA VAL A 87 -21.95 4.83 -2.47
C VAL A 87 -22.83 3.59 -2.49
N SER A 88 -22.90 2.92 -3.63
CA SER A 88 -23.55 1.62 -3.77
C SER A 88 -22.64 0.63 -4.48
N ILE A 89 -22.66 -0.62 -4.01
CA ILE A 89 -21.84 -1.72 -4.52
C ILE A 89 -22.79 -2.81 -4.95
N ASP A 90 -22.79 -3.19 -6.22
CA ASP A 90 -23.70 -4.21 -6.74
C ASP A 90 -25.17 -3.95 -6.29
N LYS A 91 -25.58 -2.66 -6.32
CA LYS A 91 -26.90 -2.12 -5.86
C LYS A 91 -27.15 -2.13 -4.34
N VAL A 92 -26.13 -2.42 -3.52
CA VAL A 92 -26.23 -2.39 -2.06
C VAL A 92 -25.52 -1.16 -1.52
N ASP A 93 -26.25 -0.33 -0.77
CA ASP A 93 -25.69 0.89 -0.19
C ASP A 93 -24.56 0.61 0.81
N PHE A 94 -23.51 1.42 0.70
CA PHE A 94 -22.36 1.41 1.60
C PHE A 94 -22.25 2.70 2.37
N THR A 95 -21.93 2.60 3.66
CA THR A 95 -21.55 3.74 4.50
C THR A 95 -20.39 3.34 5.42
N PRO A 96 -19.55 4.29 5.86
CA PRO A 96 -18.54 4.04 6.88
C PRO A 96 -19.13 3.46 8.17
N ARG A 97 -20.36 3.83 8.54
CA ARG A 97 -21.07 3.23 9.67
C ARG A 97 -21.30 1.73 9.46
N LYS A 98 -21.69 1.29 8.25
CA LYS A 98 -21.79 -0.14 7.90
C LYS A 98 -20.41 -0.81 7.89
N ALA A 99 -19.34 -0.09 7.52
CA ALA A 99 -17.97 -0.62 7.60
C ALA A 99 -17.56 -0.95 9.04
N LEU A 100 -17.88 -0.07 9.99
CA LEU A 100 -17.56 -0.24 11.42
C LEU A 100 -18.28 -1.40 12.11
N SER A 101 -19.41 -1.86 11.58
CA SER A 101 -20.18 -2.98 12.14
C SER A 101 -19.72 -4.35 11.62
N ARG A 102 -18.82 -4.40 10.64
CA ARG A 102 -18.36 -5.66 10.06
C ARG A 102 -17.47 -6.43 11.04
N ARG A 103 -17.71 -7.73 11.10
CA ARG A 103 -16.86 -8.66 11.86
C ARG A 103 -15.50 -8.78 11.20
N LYS A 104 -14.50 -9.26 11.97
CA LYS A 104 -13.18 -9.59 11.43
C LYS A 104 -13.32 -10.55 10.26
N THR A 105 -12.75 -10.18 9.13
CA THR A 105 -12.66 -11.00 7.91
C THR A 105 -11.22 -11.15 7.49
N LYS A 106 -10.96 -12.11 6.60
CA LYS A 106 -9.71 -12.13 5.84
C LYS A 106 -9.68 -10.91 4.90
N GLU A 107 -8.50 -10.38 4.68
CA GLU A 107 -8.24 -9.31 3.71
C GLU A 107 -8.35 -9.85 2.28
N ASN A 108 -8.98 -9.07 1.40
CA ASN A 108 -9.29 -9.42 0.02
C ASN A 108 -8.59 -8.51 -1.00
N LEU A 109 -8.22 -7.28 -0.64
CA LEU A 109 -7.54 -6.34 -1.51
C LEU A 109 -6.16 -5.96 -0.95
N PHE A 110 -5.09 -6.33 -1.64
CA PHE A 110 -3.77 -5.77 -1.35
C PHE A 110 -3.61 -4.42 -2.07
N LEU A 111 -3.52 -3.33 -1.31
CA LEU A 111 -3.41 -1.98 -1.88
C LEU A 111 -1.97 -1.46 -1.77
N ILE A 112 -1.35 -1.16 -2.91
CA ILE A 112 -0.08 -0.43 -2.97
C ILE A 112 -0.39 1.08 -3.03
N PRO A 113 -0.02 1.87 -2.02
CA PRO A 113 -0.36 3.30 -1.97
C PRO A 113 0.49 4.10 -2.97
N ALA A 114 -0.04 5.25 -3.40
CA ALA A 114 0.69 6.19 -4.24
C ALA A 114 1.95 6.72 -3.54
N HIS A 115 1.86 7.08 -2.27
CA HIS A 115 2.99 7.60 -1.47
C HIS A 115 3.85 6.48 -0.85
N ARG A 116 4.15 5.43 -1.61
CA ARG A 116 4.87 4.26 -1.09
C ARG A 116 6.32 4.53 -0.72
N VAL A 117 6.97 5.56 -1.28
CA VAL A 117 8.34 5.95 -0.90
C VAL A 117 8.50 6.16 0.62
N VAL A 118 7.47 6.63 1.32
CA VAL A 118 7.52 6.90 2.77
C VAL A 118 7.47 5.63 3.64
N THR A 119 7.32 4.46 3.02
CA THR A 119 7.32 3.18 3.75
C THR A 119 8.70 2.75 4.23
N LEU A 120 9.75 3.18 3.53
CA LEU A 120 11.13 2.86 3.89
C LEU A 120 11.75 4.02 4.67
N LYS A 121 12.30 3.69 5.84
CA LYS A 121 13.16 4.59 6.63
C LYS A 121 14.53 3.95 6.74
N ASP A 122 15.55 4.65 6.25
CA ASP A 122 16.94 4.20 6.27
C ASP A 122 17.13 2.78 5.66
N GLY A 123 16.36 2.48 4.60
CA GLY A 123 16.42 1.20 3.90
C GLY A 123 15.63 0.07 4.56
N TRP A 124 14.82 0.34 5.59
CA TRP A 124 13.97 -0.68 6.22
C TRP A 124 12.50 -0.24 6.29
N PRO A 125 11.53 -1.15 6.05
CA PRO A 125 10.12 -0.80 6.22
C PRO A 125 9.78 -0.45 7.67
N ARG A 126 9.04 0.64 7.85
CA ARG A 126 8.57 1.09 9.16
C ARG A 126 7.48 0.16 9.68
N ALA A 127 7.46 -0.09 10.98
CA ALA A 127 6.37 -0.83 11.60
C ALA A 127 5.07 0.00 11.59
N PHE A 128 3.91 -0.65 11.69
CA PHE A 128 2.62 0.04 11.72
C PHE A 128 2.54 1.16 12.78
N THR A 129 3.15 0.93 13.95
CA THR A 129 3.17 1.85 15.10
C THR A 129 4.18 2.98 14.99
N ASP A 130 5.08 2.94 14.01
CA ASP A 130 6.07 4.02 13.80
C ASP A 130 5.44 5.25 13.12
N TYR A 131 4.22 5.12 12.63
CA TYR A 131 3.46 6.19 11.95
C TYR A 131 2.62 7.00 12.93
N ALA A 132 2.40 8.26 12.59
CA ALA A 132 1.52 9.13 13.36
C ALA A 132 0.06 8.65 13.25
N THR A 133 -0.77 9.05 14.21
CA THR A 133 -2.23 8.80 14.13
C THR A 133 -2.84 9.45 12.88
N SER A 134 -2.29 10.61 12.46
CA SER A 134 -2.67 11.38 11.28
C SER A 134 -2.26 10.77 9.94
N ASP A 135 -1.35 9.80 9.90
CA ASP A 135 -0.99 9.12 8.66
C ASP A 135 -2.13 8.19 8.18
N PRO A 136 -2.34 8.03 6.87
CA PRO A 136 -3.40 7.17 6.33
C PRO A 136 -3.14 5.69 6.63
N TYR A 137 -4.19 4.95 6.99
CA TYR A 137 -4.13 3.51 7.30
C TYR A 137 -3.41 2.70 6.23
N VAL A 138 -3.71 2.98 4.94
CA VAL A 138 -3.21 2.18 3.82
C VAL A 138 -1.69 2.24 3.67
N VAL A 139 -1.05 3.34 4.08
CA VAL A 139 0.41 3.46 4.09
C VAL A 139 1.01 2.65 5.24
N LYS A 140 0.43 2.76 6.45
CA LYS A 140 0.85 2.01 7.64
C LYS A 140 0.77 0.50 7.39
N ALA A 141 -0.38 0.06 6.88
CA ALA A 141 -0.65 -1.34 6.58
C ALA A 141 0.31 -1.88 5.52
N PHE A 142 0.48 -1.15 4.41
CA PHE A 142 1.40 -1.57 3.36
C PHE A 142 2.84 -1.68 3.86
N SER A 143 3.33 -0.69 4.63
CA SER A 143 4.68 -0.74 5.21
C SER A 143 4.87 -1.95 6.13
N GLU A 144 3.88 -2.26 6.96
CA GLU A 144 3.90 -3.42 7.85
C GLU A 144 3.95 -4.74 7.07
N GLU A 145 3.20 -4.86 5.97
CA GLU A 145 3.29 -6.04 5.09
C GLU A 145 4.68 -6.20 4.47
N LEU A 146 5.31 -5.09 4.04
CA LEU A 146 6.69 -5.13 3.54
C LEU A 146 7.68 -5.55 4.65
N ARG A 147 7.50 -5.06 5.88
CA ARG A 147 8.32 -5.44 7.04
C ARG A 147 8.22 -6.94 7.29
N LEU A 148 7.00 -7.46 7.35
CA LEU A 148 6.73 -8.88 7.56
C LEU A 148 7.27 -9.75 6.41
N LEU A 149 7.21 -9.27 5.16
CA LEU A 149 7.80 -9.96 4.01
C LEU A 149 9.32 -10.14 4.16
N LEU A 150 10.04 -9.09 4.55
CA LEU A 150 11.48 -9.15 4.77
C LEU A 150 11.84 -10.01 5.99
N GLU A 151 11.05 -9.93 7.06
CA GLU A 151 11.24 -10.75 8.26
C GLU A 151 11.03 -12.24 8.02
N LYS A 152 10.07 -12.60 7.15
CA LYS A 152 9.85 -13.98 6.69
C LYS A 152 10.99 -14.53 5.83
N GLY A 153 11.99 -13.71 5.50
CA GLY A 153 13.23 -14.17 4.89
C GLY A 153 13.40 -13.78 3.42
N LEU A 154 12.62 -12.85 2.87
CA LEU A 154 12.96 -12.27 1.57
C LEU A 154 14.37 -11.65 1.62
N GLY A 155 15.22 -12.01 0.65
CA GLY A 155 16.63 -11.59 0.63
C GLY A 155 17.51 -12.26 1.69
N SER A 156 17.04 -13.33 2.34
CA SER A 156 17.84 -14.06 3.34
C SER A 156 18.85 -15.04 2.78
N GLY A 157 18.71 -15.42 1.51
CA GLY A 157 19.64 -16.29 0.81
C GLY A 157 20.92 -15.57 0.37
N LYS A 158 21.79 -16.29 -0.34
CA LYS A 158 23.03 -15.74 -0.91
C LYS A 158 22.79 -14.78 -2.09
N GLY A 159 21.62 -14.85 -2.70
CA GLY A 159 21.27 -14.03 -3.86
C GLY A 159 20.66 -12.68 -3.46
N PRO A 160 20.63 -11.71 -4.40
CA PRO A 160 19.99 -10.43 -4.19
C PRO A 160 18.46 -10.57 -4.05
N ILE A 161 17.83 -9.55 -3.47
CA ILE A 161 16.37 -9.36 -3.55
C ILE A 161 15.99 -9.06 -5.01
N PHE A 162 16.79 -8.25 -5.70
CA PHE A 162 16.60 -7.95 -7.12
C PHE A 162 17.94 -7.66 -7.80
N PRO A 163 18.17 -8.12 -9.03
CA PRO A 163 17.31 -9.00 -9.82
C PRO A 163 17.31 -10.44 -9.28
N GLN A 164 16.14 -11.09 -9.20
CA GLN A 164 16.04 -12.49 -8.73
C GLN A 164 15.42 -13.38 -9.81
N VAL A 165 16.11 -14.49 -10.15
CA VAL A 165 15.59 -15.51 -11.08
C VAL A 165 14.48 -16.32 -10.42
N GLY A 166 13.45 -16.68 -11.19
CA GLY A 166 12.29 -17.45 -10.71
C GLY A 166 11.22 -16.63 -10.00
N ARG A 167 11.46 -15.35 -9.69
CA ARG A 167 10.47 -14.46 -9.05
C ARG A 167 9.64 -13.63 -10.02
N MET A 168 10.19 -13.29 -11.17
CA MET A 168 9.55 -12.44 -12.17
C MET A 168 9.96 -12.91 -13.55
N ASN A 169 9.07 -12.72 -14.53
CA ASN A 169 9.37 -12.96 -15.94
C ASN A 169 10.67 -12.25 -16.35
N LYS A 170 11.53 -12.95 -17.10
CA LYS A 170 12.85 -12.46 -17.51
C LYS A 170 12.76 -11.11 -18.23
N THR A 171 11.85 -10.95 -19.19
CA THR A 171 11.71 -9.71 -19.98
C THR A 171 11.38 -8.51 -19.08
N LEU A 172 10.44 -8.67 -18.14
CA LEU A 172 10.10 -7.61 -17.20
C LEU A 172 11.24 -7.30 -16.23
N ARG A 173 11.88 -8.35 -15.70
CA ARG A 173 13.01 -8.20 -14.78
C ARG A 173 14.18 -7.47 -15.44
N ASP A 174 14.52 -7.85 -16.67
CA ASP A 174 15.65 -7.28 -17.40
C ASP A 174 15.35 -5.81 -17.77
N ALA A 175 14.12 -5.49 -18.18
CA ALA A 175 13.70 -4.10 -18.43
C ALA A 175 13.76 -3.22 -17.17
N ILE A 176 13.25 -3.70 -16.03
CA ILE A 176 13.33 -2.98 -14.75
C ILE A 176 14.79 -2.78 -14.32
N ARG A 177 15.61 -3.82 -14.47
CA ARG A 177 17.03 -3.75 -14.16
C ARG A 177 17.68 -2.64 -14.97
N GLU A 178 17.55 -2.67 -16.29
CA GLU A 178 18.15 -1.68 -17.19
C GLU A 178 17.66 -0.26 -16.90
N SER A 179 16.36 -0.05 -16.71
CA SER A 179 15.78 1.29 -16.62
C SER A 179 15.89 1.93 -15.23
N ILE A 180 15.88 1.15 -14.15
CA ILE A 180 15.81 1.67 -12.76
C ILE A 180 17.11 1.46 -11.97
N PHE A 181 17.73 0.28 -12.13
CA PHE A 181 18.83 -0.14 -11.25
C PHE A 181 20.19 -0.20 -11.97
N GLY A 182 20.22 -0.25 -13.31
CA GLY A 182 21.42 -0.47 -14.09
C GLY A 182 22.14 -1.76 -13.65
N ASP A 183 23.41 -1.61 -13.26
CA ASP A 183 24.23 -2.70 -12.72
C ASP A 183 24.07 -2.90 -11.21
N ALA A 184 23.21 -2.13 -10.54
CA ALA A 184 22.98 -2.26 -9.12
C ALA A 184 22.08 -3.46 -8.78
N GLU A 185 22.39 -4.13 -7.69
CA GLU A 185 21.53 -5.13 -7.08
C GLU A 185 20.89 -4.61 -5.79
N ILE A 186 19.61 -4.91 -5.56
CA ILE A 186 18.98 -4.71 -4.26
C ILE A 186 19.35 -5.88 -3.37
N ARG A 187 20.03 -5.62 -2.25
CA ARG A 187 20.45 -6.64 -1.29
C ARG A 187 19.99 -6.32 0.12
N LEU A 188 19.92 -7.35 0.95
CA LEU A 188 19.69 -7.23 2.37
C LEU A 188 21.05 -7.23 3.10
N ASP A 189 21.48 -6.06 3.57
CA ASP A 189 22.64 -5.93 4.44
C ASP A 189 22.29 -6.42 5.86
N ARG A 190 23.12 -7.34 6.36
CA ARG A 190 23.03 -7.95 7.69
C ARG A 190 24.34 -7.85 8.47
N SER A 191 25.32 -7.15 7.91
CA SER A 191 26.65 -7.02 8.51
C SER A 191 26.64 -6.12 9.75
N GLY A 192 25.75 -5.12 9.77
CA GLY A 192 25.55 -4.23 10.91
C GLY A 192 24.61 -4.78 11.99
N LEU A 193 24.42 -3.99 13.04
CA LEU A 193 23.52 -4.30 14.16
C LEU A 193 22.03 -4.31 13.78
N ARG A 194 21.68 -3.77 12.61
CA ARG A 194 20.31 -3.75 12.08
C ARG A 194 20.31 -4.14 10.61
N LYS A 195 19.30 -4.92 10.23
CA LYS A 195 19.03 -5.27 8.83
C LYS A 195 18.57 -4.04 8.07
N ARG A 196 19.02 -3.88 6.83
CA ARG A 196 18.58 -2.82 5.92
C ARG A 196 18.74 -3.25 4.47
N ILE A 197 17.90 -2.69 3.61
CA ILE A 197 18.04 -2.82 2.17
C ILE A 197 19.09 -1.82 1.70
N VAL A 198 20.02 -2.30 0.87
CA VAL A 198 21.09 -1.51 0.25
C VAL A 198 21.10 -1.75 -1.26
N LEU A 199 21.68 -0.81 -2.00
CA LEU A 199 22.09 -1.06 -3.39
C LEU A 199 23.53 -1.55 -3.37
N ASP A 200 23.82 -2.65 -4.05
CA ASP A 200 25.16 -3.17 -4.24
C ASP A 200 25.57 -2.87 -5.69
N VAL A 201 26.60 -2.05 -5.87
CA VAL A 201 27.15 -1.69 -7.18
C VAL A 201 28.58 -2.18 -7.22
N ALA A 202 28.82 -3.23 -8.01
CA ALA A 202 30.15 -3.86 -8.15
C ALA A 202 30.83 -4.18 -6.79
N GLY A 203 30.06 -4.65 -5.80
CA GLY A 203 30.55 -4.99 -4.46
C GLY A 203 30.55 -3.84 -3.47
N THR A 204 30.24 -2.61 -3.91
CA THR A 204 30.12 -1.45 -3.03
C THR A 204 28.68 -1.29 -2.57
N GLN A 205 28.45 -1.37 -1.24
CA GLN A 205 27.13 -1.20 -0.66
C GLN A 205 26.80 0.28 -0.42
N LEU A 206 25.77 0.74 -1.11
CA LEU A 206 25.25 2.10 -1.08
C LEU A 206 24.01 2.17 -0.18
N PRO A 207 24.02 3.01 0.87
CA PRO A 207 22.91 3.14 1.80
C PRO A 207 21.71 3.83 1.13
N PHE A 208 20.52 3.64 1.69
CA PHE A 208 19.26 4.18 1.16
C PHE A 208 19.30 5.69 0.81
N MET A 209 20.06 6.48 1.56
CA MET A 209 20.19 7.93 1.36
C MET A 209 20.95 8.33 0.09
N THR A 210 21.68 7.42 -0.56
CA THR A 210 22.36 7.69 -1.85
C THR A 210 21.52 7.29 -3.05
N TRP A 211 20.36 6.66 -2.83
CA TRP A 211 19.52 6.15 -3.91
C TRP A 211 18.85 7.31 -4.66
N SER A 212 18.63 7.12 -5.96
CA SER A 212 17.83 8.04 -6.77
C SER A 212 16.35 8.01 -6.35
N THR A 213 15.62 9.07 -6.69
CA THR A 213 14.16 9.14 -6.44
C THR A 213 13.42 7.97 -7.08
N GLY A 214 13.80 7.57 -8.30
CA GLY A 214 13.21 6.43 -9.00
C GLY A 214 13.44 5.11 -8.26
N GLN A 215 14.65 4.87 -7.75
CA GLN A 215 14.97 3.67 -6.98
C GLN A 215 14.20 3.61 -5.66
N ARG A 216 14.08 4.74 -4.95
CA ARG A 216 13.32 4.83 -3.70
C ARG A 216 11.82 4.62 -3.89
N GLU A 217 11.26 5.09 -5.00
CA GLU A 217 9.84 4.95 -5.31
C GLU A 217 9.49 3.57 -5.89
N PHE A 218 10.41 2.98 -6.66
CA PHE A 218 10.19 1.66 -7.28
C PHE A 218 10.40 0.49 -6.31
N THR A 219 11.34 0.60 -5.37
CA THR A 219 11.66 -0.53 -4.48
C THR A 219 10.47 -1.01 -3.63
N PRO A 220 9.68 -0.14 -2.97
CA PRO A 220 8.46 -0.57 -2.29
C PRO A 220 7.44 -1.22 -3.24
N LEU A 221 7.30 -0.70 -4.46
CA LEU A 221 6.41 -1.31 -5.47
C LEU A 221 6.87 -2.73 -5.79
N LEU A 222 8.16 -2.92 -6.06
CA LEU A 222 8.75 -4.22 -6.35
C LEU A 222 8.49 -5.21 -5.20
N LEU A 223 8.70 -4.81 -3.95
CA LEU A 223 8.44 -5.64 -2.79
C LEU A 223 6.94 -5.98 -2.65
N GLY A 224 6.06 -5.01 -2.92
CA GLY A 224 4.61 -5.23 -2.96
C GLY A 224 4.19 -6.21 -4.06
N LEU A 225 4.82 -6.15 -5.23
CA LEU A 225 4.60 -7.14 -6.31
C LEU A 225 5.11 -8.52 -5.90
N TYR A 226 6.28 -8.60 -5.26
CA TYR A 226 6.84 -9.86 -4.76
C TYR A 226 5.96 -10.53 -3.71
N TRP A 227 5.24 -9.74 -2.91
CA TRP A 227 4.23 -10.25 -1.97
C TRP A 227 3.08 -10.97 -2.68
N LEU A 228 2.64 -10.43 -3.82
CA LEU A 228 1.50 -10.94 -4.58
C LEU A 228 1.85 -12.06 -5.55
N MET A 229 3.10 -12.13 -6.00
CA MET A 229 3.52 -13.17 -6.93
C MET A 229 3.64 -14.51 -6.20
N PRO A 230 3.12 -15.61 -6.78
CA PRO A 230 3.37 -16.94 -6.26
C PRO A 230 4.88 -17.21 -6.22
N SER A 231 5.32 -18.07 -5.30
CA SER A 231 6.64 -18.69 -5.44
C SER A 231 6.64 -19.45 -6.76
N GLY A 232 7.43 -18.96 -7.73
CA GLY A 232 7.63 -19.64 -9.01
C GLY A 232 8.31 -20.98 -8.85
#